data_AF-A0A9J7M116-F1
#
_entry.id   AF-A0A9J7M116-F1
#
_cell.length_a   1.000
_cell.length_b   1.000
_cell.length_c   1.000
_cell.angle_alpha   90.00
_cell.angle_beta   90.00
_cell.angle_gamma   90.00
#
_symmetry.space_group_name_H-M   'P 1'
#
loop_
_entity.id
_entity.type
_entity.pdbx_description
1 polymer ?
#
loop_
_entity_poly.entity_id
_entity_poly.type
_entity_poly.pdbx_seq_one_letter_code
_entity_poly.pdbx_strand_id
1 'polypeptide(L)'
;MKELLDQQKLYYKDLLDRQEQNFRSFVQISTDSTNQRMDNLVREMQDLKSSLQFSQDELKDLKADKDSNLKKIKQLEQDIASRNDDVSTGLTEKLDYIENQSRRNNLIFDGIKEEKGETWEQAEMKVKDVIKKKLHINPVHIEIERAHRNGKPGERPRPIVAKFLRYKDKQTILGKAKMLKGTSIYVNEDFSDRVRRKRKELQPALRAARERGQLAYIRFDK
;
A
#
# COMPACT_ATOMS: atom_id res chain seq x y z
N MET A 1 -79.87 42.33 79.18
CA MET A 1 -78.39 42.21 79.29
C MET A 1 -77.90 40.79 78.99
N LYS A 2 -78.50 39.75 79.61
CA LYS A 2 -78.13 38.33 79.39
C LYS A 2 -78.38 37.84 77.95
N GLU A 3 -79.55 38.14 77.39
CA GLU A 3 -79.90 37.80 76.00
C GLU A 3 -78.99 38.45 74.95
N LEU A 4 -78.57 39.70 75.19
CA LEU A 4 -77.68 40.44 74.28
C LEU A 4 -76.27 39.81 74.24
N LEU A 5 -75.81 39.32 75.40
CA LEU A 5 -74.52 38.64 75.53
C LEU A 5 -74.56 37.25 74.88
N ASP A 6 -75.68 36.54 75.00
CA ASP A 6 -75.89 35.24 74.36
C ASP A 6 -75.99 35.37 72.82
N GLN A 7 -76.65 36.43 72.32
CA GLN A 7 -76.65 36.76 70.89
C GLN A 7 -75.23 37.08 70.36
N GLN A 8 -74.43 37.84 71.12
CA GLN A 8 -73.03 38.11 70.75
C GLN A 8 -72.19 36.83 70.70
N LYS A 9 -72.33 35.95 71.69
CA LYS A 9 -71.63 34.65 71.69
C LYS A 9 -72.05 33.78 70.51
N LEU A 10 -73.35 33.75 70.18
CA LEU A 10 -73.85 33.01 69.03
C LEU A 10 -73.27 33.54 67.72
N TYR A 11 -73.19 34.87 67.58
CA TYR A 11 -72.59 35.54 66.42
C TYR A 11 -71.09 35.24 66.27
N TYR A 12 -70.31 35.33 67.36
CA TYR A 12 -68.88 34.99 67.31
C TYR A 12 -68.64 33.51 67.01
N LYS A 13 -69.51 32.62 67.52
CA LYS A 13 -69.45 31.19 67.21
C LYS A 13 -69.72 30.92 65.73
N ASP A 14 -70.77 31.52 65.17
CA ASP A 14 -71.10 31.42 63.74
C ASP A 14 -69.98 32.02 62.86
N LEU A 15 -69.37 33.12 63.28
CA LEU A 15 -68.22 33.71 62.57
C LEU A 15 -66.99 32.78 62.57
N LEU A 16 -66.68 32.17 63.71
CA LEU A 16 -65.59 31.19 63.85
C LEU A 16 -65.86 29.93 63.01
N ASP A 17 -67.09 29.41 63.05
CA ASP A 17 -67.50 28.24 62.27
C ASP A 17 -67.39 28.53 60.75
N ARG A 18 -67.77 29.74 60.31
CA ARG A 18 -67.57 30.20 58.93
C ARG A 18 -66.09 30.34 58.56
N GLN A 19 -65.28 30.90 59.45
CA GLN A 19 -63.82 31.00 59.22
C GLN A 19 -63.17 29.62 59.11
N GLU A 20 -63.56 28.68 59.97
CA GLU A 20 -63.08 27.30 59.93
C GLU A 20 -63.49 26.61 58.61
N GLN A 21 -64.75 26.77 58.18
CA GLN A 21 -65.21 26.25 56.89
C GLN A 21 -64.44 26.85 55.71
N ASN A 22 -64.20 28.16 55.72
CA ASN A 22 -63.45 28.84 54.68
C ASN A 22 -61.99 28.36 54.63
N PHE A 23 -61.34 28.20 55.78
CA PHE A 23 -59.98 27.68 55.86
C PHE A 23 -59.89 26.22 55.40
N ARG A 24 -60.81 25.36 55.85
CA ARG A 24 -60.91 23.96 55.39
C ARG A 24 -61.10 23.90 53.88
N SER A 25 -61.96 24.74 53.32
CA SER A 25 -62.22 24.80 51.87
C SER A 25 -60.98 25.27 51.11
N PHE A 26 -60.27 26.29 51.60
CA PHE A 26 -59.02 26.75 51.00
C PHE A 26 -57.94 25.67 51.00
N VAL A 27 -57.74 24.99 52.14
CA VAL A 27 -56.77 23.90 52.27
C VAL A 27 -57.15 22.74 51.34
N GLN A 28 -58.43 22.40 51.25
CA GLN A 28 -58.92 21.35 50.35
C GLN A 28 -58.61 21.70 48.89
N ILE A 29 -58.97 22.89 48.42
CA ILE A 29 -58.70 23.35 47.04
C ILE A 29 -57.19 23.36 46.74
N SER A 30 -56.37 23.84 47.68
CA SER A 30 -54.92 23.87 47.52
C SER A 30 -54.32 22.46 47.45
N THR A 31 -54.83 21.55 48.29
CA THR A 31 -54.43 20.13 48.31
C THR A 31 -54.82 19.43 47.00
N ASP A 32 -56.04 19.66 46.52
CA ASP A 32 -56.52 19.06 45.26
C ASP A 32 -55.72 19.58 44.05
N SER A 33 -55.42 20.89 44.02
CA SER A 33 -54.61 21.49 42.95
C SER A 33 -53.17 20.96 42.95
N THR A 34 -52.57 20.80 44.13
CA THR A 34 -51.21 20.25 44.25
C THR A 34 -51.16 18.76 43.88
N ASN A 35 -52.16 17.98 44.29
CA ASN A 35 -52.28 16.57 43.89
C ASN A 35 -52.41 16.43 42.36
N GLN A 36 -53.24 17.23 41.69
CA GLN A 36 -53.35 17.21 40.23
C GLN A 36 -52.02 17.53 39.53
N ARG A 37 -51.27 18.52 40.03
CA ARG A 37 -49.93 18.83 39.49
C ARG A 37 -48.96 17.67 39.73
N MET A 38 -49.03 17.04 40.90
CA MET A 38 -48.19 15.90 41.24
C MET A 38 -48.50 14.72 40.32
N ASP A 39 -49.77 14.41 40.06
CA ASP A 39 -50.18 13.36 39.12
C ASP A 39 -49.68 13.61 37.69
N ASN A 40 -49.76 14.86 37.22
CA ASN A 40 -49.24 15.23 35.90
C ASN A 40 -47.72 15.04 35.82
N LEU A 41 -46.98 15.47 36.84
CA LEU A 41 -45.54 15.26 36.93
C LEU A 41 -45.17 13.78 36.95
N VAL A 42 -45.93 12.94 37.67
CA VAL A 42 -45.70 11.48 37.68
C VAL A 42 -45.88 10.88 36.29
N ARG A 43 -46.91 11.30 35.54
CA ARG A 43 -47.13 10.83 34.15
C ARG A 43 -45.99 11.25 33.23
N GLU A 44 -45.62 12.53 33.23
CA GLU A 44 -44.51 13.02 32.41
C GLU A 44 -43.19 12.30 32.76
N MET A 45 -42.97 12.01 34.04
CA MET A 45 -41.80 11.26 34.49
C MET A 45 -41.80 9.80 34.00
N GLN A 46 -42.97 9.16 33.90
CA GLN A 46 -43.12 7.82 33.32
C GLN A 46 -42.86 7.81 31.81
N ASP A 47 -43.33 8.83 31.10
CA ASP A 47 -43.08 8.98 29.66
C ASP A 47 -41.59 9.20 29.39
N LEU A 48 -40.94 10.11 30.15
CA LEU A 48 -39.50 10.35 30.07
C LEU A 48 -38.68 9.09 30.36
N LYS A 49 -39.08 8.30 31.36
CA LYS A 49 -38.44 7.02 31.68
C LYS A 49 -38.52 6.06 30.48
N SER A 50 -39.67 5.99 29.82
CA SER A 50 -39.88 5.12 28.67
C SER A 50 -39.02 5.55 27.48
N SER A 51 -38.97 6.84 27.17
CA SER A 51 -38.10 7.39 26.12
C SER A 51 -36.61 7.19 26.42
N LEU A 52 -36.20 7.33 27.68
CA LEU A 52 -34.81 7.08 28.10
C LEU A 52 -34.45 5.61 27.90
N GLN A 53 -35.35 4.70 28.24
CA GLN A 53 -35.12 3.27 28.09
C GLN A 53 -35.02 2.86 26.61
N PHE A 54 -35.90 3.40 25.75
CA PHE A 54 -35.79 3.23 24.30
C PHE A 54 -34.43 3.73 23.77
N SER A 55 -34.01 4.93 24.18
CA SER A 55 -32.72 5.50 23.78
C SER A 55 -31.53 4.68 24.27
N GLN A 56 -31.63 4.06 25.45
CA GLN A 56 -30.59 3.18 25.98
C GLN A 56 -30.46 1.89 25.17
N ASP A 57 -31.57 1.34 24.69
CA ASP A 57 -31.54 0.12 23.88
C ASP A 57 -30.99 0.41 22.47
N GLU A 58 -31.40 1.52 21.84
CA GLU A 58 -30.81 1.96 20.56
C GLU A 58 -29.29 2.22 20.68
N LEU A 59 -28.84 2.78 21.80
CA LEU A 59 -27.41 2.97 22.08
C LEU A 59 -26.64 1.65 22.25
N LYS A 60 -27.28 0.58 22.74
CA LYS A 60 -26.63 -0.75 22.82
C LYS A 60 -26.47 -1.35 21.43
N ASP A 61 -27.52 -1.26 20.60
CA ASP A 61 -27.50 -1.79 19.24
C ASP A 61 -26.45 -1.07 18.39
N LEU A 62 -26.40 0.26 18.45
CA LEU A 62 -25.37 1.06 17.78
C LEU A 62 -23.94 0.71 18.23
N LYS A 63 -23.73 0.39 19.51
CA LYS A 63 -22.42 -0.07 19.99
C LYS A 63 -22.05 -1.43 19.42
N ALA A 64 -23.00 -2.37 19.36
CA ALA A 64 -22.77 -3.68 18.78
C ALA A 64 -22.42 -3.57 17.28
N ASP A 65 -23.14 -2.72 16.54
CA ASP A 65 -22.86 -2.45 15.13
C ASP A 65 -21.50 -1.77 14.93
N LYS A 66 -21.16 -0.81 15.78
CA LYS A 66 -19.84 -0.17 15.78
C LYS A 66 -18.72 -1.19 15.97
N ASP A 67 -18.84 -2.10 16.94
CA ASP A 67 -17.83 -3.12 17.21
C ASP A 67 -17.71 -4.13 16.07
N SER A 68 -18.85 -4.52 15.47
CA SER A 68 -18.90 -5.36 14.28
C SER A 68 -18.20 -4.70 13.09
N ASN A 69 -18.49 -3.42 12.84
CA ASN A 69 -17.88 -2.66 11.76
C ASN A 69 -16.38 -2.43 11.99
N LEU A 70 -15.94 -2.17 13.23
CA LEU A 70 -14.53 -2.08 13.57
C LEU A 70 -13.76 -3.37 13.28
N LYS A 71 -14.37 -4.54 13.57
CA LYS A 71 -13.78 -5.84 13.23
C LYS A 71 -13.66 -6.02 11.71
N LYS A 72 -14.73 -5.67 10.96
CA LYS A 72 -14.72 -5.74 9.48
C LYS A 72 -13.66 -4.81 8.88
N ILE A 73 -13.55 -3.58 9.38
CA ILE A 73 -12.53 -2.61 8.91
C ILE A 73 -11.13 -3.18 9.11
N LYS A 74 -10.82 -3.70 10.31
CA LYS A 74 -9.51 -4.30 10.59
C LYS A 74 -9.20 -5.50 9.69
N GLN A 75 -10.20 -6.34 9.41
CA GLN A 75 -10.02 -7.47 8.49
C GLN A 75 -9.73 -6.97 7.06
N LEU A 76 -10.49 -5.99 6.58
CA LEU A 76 -10.28 -5.40 5.26
C LEU A 76 -8.90 -4.75 5.15
N GLU A 77 -8.43 -4.04 6.18
CA GLU A 77 -7.08 -3.47 6.21
C GLU A 77 -6.00 -4.55 6.09
N GLN A 78 -6.14 -5.67 6.79
CA GLN A 78 -5.22 -6.82 6.69
C GLN A 78 -5.27 -7.48 5.31
N ASP A 79 -6.46 -7.70 4.76
CA ASP A 79 -6.64 -8.31 3.44
C ASP A 79 -6.05 -7.41 2.33
N ILE A 80 -6.22 -6.08 2.44
CA ILE A 80 -5.64 -5.11 1.52
C ILE A 80 -4.11 -5.14 1.62
N ALA A 81 -3.55 -5.17 2.82
CA ALA A 81 -2.10 -5.24 3.02
C ALA A 81 -1.52 -6.52 2.38
N SER A 82 -2.11 -7.68 2.68
CA SER A 82 -1.68 -8.96 2.10
C SER A 82 -1.78 -8.97 0.58
N ARG A 83 -2.91 -8.50 0.01
CA ARG A 83 -3.08 -8.45 -1.44
C ARG A 83 -2.11 -7.49 -2.10
N ASN A 84 -1.83 -6.35 -1.49
CA ASN A 84 -0.85 -5.40 -2.01
C ASN A 84 0.57 -6.01 -2.03
N ASP A 85 0.94 -6.73 -0.98
CA ASP A 85 2.25 -7.41 -0.92
C ASP A 85 2.34 -8.52 -1.97
N ASP A 86 1.31 -9.36 -2.12
CA ASP A 86 1.25 -10.41 -3.14
C ASP A 86 1.31 -9.85 -4.57
N VAL A 87 0.56 -8.77 -4.83
CA VAL A 87 0.56 -8.09 -6.12
C VAL A 87 1.93 -7.45 -6.38
N SER A 88 2.48 -6.73 -5.41
CA SER A 88 3.77 -6.04 -5.55
C SER A 88 4.91 -7.03 -5.83
N THR A 89 5.00 -8.09 -5.02
CA THR A 89 6.04 -9.12 -5.16
C THR A 89 5.87 -9.91 -6.46
N GLY A 90 4.66 -10.43 -6.71
CA GLY A 90 4.36 -11.22 -7.89
C GLY A 90 4.53 -10.46 -9.20
N LEU A 91 4.11 -9.18 -9.25
CA LEU A 91 4.33 -8.33 -10.43
C LEU A 91 5.82 -8.04 -10.62
N THR A 92 6.56 -7.72 -9.56
CA THR A 92 7.99 -7.42 -9.65
C THR A 92 8.78 -8.61 -10.18
N GLU A 93 8.49 -9.82 -9.70
CA GLU A 93 9.13 -11.05 -10.18
C GLU A 93 8.78 -11.35 -11.63
N LYS A 94 7.50 -11.20 -12.01
CA LYS A 94 7.04 -11.45 -13.37
C LYS A 94 7.60 -10.44 -14.37
N LEU A 95 7.67 -9.16 -13.98
CA LEU A 95 8.29 -8.11 -14.79
C LEU A 95 9.77 -8.40 -15.03
N ASP A 96 10.51 -8.77 -13.98
CA ASP A 96 11.92 -9.13 -14.10
C ASP A 96 12.12 -10.38 -14.98
N TYR A 97 11.25 -11.39 -14.86
CA TYR A 97 11.29 -12.57 -15.72
C TYR A 97 11.06 -12.21 -17.19
N ILE A 98 10.03 -11.42 -17.51
CA ILE A 98 9.72 -11.00 -18.87
C ILE A 98 10.85 -10.14 -19.44
N GLU A 99 11.40 -9.22 -18.64
CA GLU A 99 12.52 -8.38 -19.04
C GLU A 99 13.75 -9.23 -19.39
N ASN A 100 14.14 -10.16 -18.51
CA ASN A 100 15.28 -11.04 -18.77
C ASN A 100 15.03 -11.97 -19.97
N GLN A 101 13.80 -12.44 -20.18
CA GLN A 101 13.46 -13.24 -21.34
C GLN A 101 13.61 -12.44 -22.64
N SER A 102 13.19 -11.17 -22.64
CA SER A 102 13.37 -10.25 -23.77
C SER A 102 14.86 -9.96 -24.06
N ARG A 103 15.68 -9.87 -23.00
CA ARG A 103 17.13 -9.61 -23.09
C ARG A 103 17.99 -10.86 -23.32
N ARG A 104 17.41 -12.07 -23.24
CA ARG A 104 18.15 -13.35 -23.22
C ARG A 104 19.11 -13.55 -24.40
N ASN A 105 18.73 -13.04 -25.57
CA ASN A 105 19.51 -13.12 -26.81
C ASN A 105 20.39 -11.90 -27.07
N ASN A 106 20.49 -10.98 -26.11
CA ASN A 106 21.30 -9.79 -26.26
C ASN A 106 22.71 -10.01 -25.69
N LEU A 107 23.70 -9.37 -26.32
CA LEU A 107 25.02 -9.13 -25.73
C LEU A 107 25.32 -7.64 -25.75
N ILE A 108 26.07 -7.21 -24.73
CA ILE A 108 26.58 -5.85 -24.58
C ILE A 108 28.06 -5.87 -24.96
N PHE A 109 28.41 -5.14 -26.01
CA PHE A 109 29.78 -4.93 -26.46
C PHE A 109 30.25 -3.55 -25.99
N ASP A 110 31.23 -3.52 -25.10
CA ASP A 110 31.82 -2.29 -24.56
C ASP A 110 33.22 -2.07 -25.14
N GLY A 111 33.67 -0.80 -25.21
CA GLY A 111 35.01 -0.42 -25.68
C GLY A 111 35.19 -0.37 -27.20
N ILE A 112 34.11 -0.49 -27.98
CA ILE A 112 34.13 -0.28 -29.43
C ILE A 112 34.09 1.23 -29.72
N LYS A 113 35.06 1.74 -30.50
CA LYS A 113 35.12 3.16 -30.87
C LYS A 113 33.81 3.64 -31.51
N GLU A 114 33.32 4.77 -31.01
CA GLU A 114 32.08 5.41 -31.45
C GLU A 114 32.37 6.51 -32.47
N GLU A 115 31.54 6.60 -33.50
CA GLU A 115 31.59 7.67 -34.50
C GLU A 115 30.38 8.60 -34.35
N LYS A 116 30.57 9.89 -34.67
CA LYS A 116 29.49 10.87 -34.61
C LYS A 116 28.47 10.57 -35.71
N GLY A 117 27.20 10.42 -35.34
CA GLY A 117 26.13 10.08 -36.29
C GLY A 117 26.11 8.59 -36.69
N GLU A 118 26.69 7.71 -35.87
CA GLU A 118 26.71 6.27 -36.13
C GLU A 118 25.30 5.68 -36.28
N THR A 119 25.03 5.02 -37.42
CA THR A 119 23.77 4.33 -37.69
C THR A 119 23.72 2.94 -37.06
N TRP A 120 22.53 2.31 -37.03
CA TRP A 120 22.38 0.95 -36.49
C TRP A 120 23.12 -0.09 -37.33
N GLU A 121 23.17 0.09 -38.66
CA GLU A 121 23.92 -0.76 -39.58
C GLU A 121 25.43 -0.64 -39.33
N GLN A 122 25.92 0.57 -39.05
CA GLN A 122 27.32 0.79 -38.69
C GLN A 122 27.67 0.13 -37.35
N ALA A 123 26.79 0.22 -36.35
CA ALA A 123 26.96 -0.48 -35.08
C ALA A 123 26.98 -2.01 -35.28
N GLU A 124 26.10 -2.54 -36.13
CA GLU A 124 26.08 -3.97 -36.49
C GLU A 124 27.38 -4.41 -37.17
N MET A 125 27.86 -3.64 -38.15
CA MET A 125 29.13 -3.91 -38.83
C MET A 125 30.29 -3.94 -37.86
N LYS A 126 30.35 -3.02 -36.89
CA LYS A 126 31.38 -3.00 -35.84
C LYS A 126 31.31 -4.25 -34.96
N VAL A 127 30.11 -4.70 -34.59
CA VAL A 127 29.93 -5.96 -33.84
C VAL A 127 30.42 -7.16 -34.66
N LYS A 128 30.03 -7.26 -35.94
CA LYS A 128 30.51 -8.32 -36.84
C LYS A 128 32.02 -8.29 -37.03
N ASP A 129 32.63 -7.11 -37.08
CA ASP A 129 34.08 -6.95 -37.19
C ASP A 129 34.81 -7.47 -35.95
N VAL A 130 34.30 -7.16 -34.75
CA VAL A 130 34.83 -7.71 -33.49
C VAL A 130 34.71 -9.23 -33.47
N ILE A 131 33.55 -9.77 -33.86
CA ILE A 131 33.31 -11.22 -33.91
C ILE A 131 34.29 -11.92 -34.87
N LYS A 132 34.52 -11.32 -36.05
CA LYS A 132 35.44 -11.87 -37.07
C LYS A 132 36.91 -11.76 -36.63
N LYS A 133 37.36 -10.55 -36.28
CA LYS A 133 38.78 -10.26 -36.07
C LYS A 133 39.29 -10.66 -34.69
N LYS A 134 38.45 -10.54 -33.65
CA LYS A 134 38.87 -10.75 -32.26
C LYS A 134 38.44 -12.11 -31.69
N LEU A 135 37.32 -12.64 -32.16
CA LEU A 135 36.81 -13.94 -31.70
C LEU A 135 37.06 -15.07 -32.72
N HIS A 136 37.54 -14.74 -33.92
CA HIS A 136 37.78 -15.69 -35.02
C HIS A 136 36.55 -16.58 -35.28
N ILE A 137 35.37 -15.96 -35.29
CA ILE A 137 34.12 -16.63 -35.69
C ILE A 137 33.73 -16.08 -37.05
N ASN A 138 33.38 -16.95 -37.99
CA ASN A 138 32.86 -16.52 -39.28
C ASN A 138 31.48 -15.83 -39.09
N PRO A 139 31.33 -14.52 -39.36
CA PRO A 139 30.09 -13.81 -39.12
C PRO A 139 29.02 -14.06 -40.20
N VAL A 140 29.34 -14.79 -41.28
CA VAL A 140 28.42 -15.03 -42.41
C VAL A 140 27.09 -15.66 -41.95
N HIS A 141 27.14 -16.55 -40.96
CA HIS A 141 25.96 -17.19 -40.39
C HIS A 141 25.55 -16.58 -39.05
N ILE A 142 25.98 -15.36 -38.72
CA ILE A 142 25.55 -14.68 -37.49
C ILE A 142 24.55 -13.60 -37.87
N GLU A 143 23.29 -13.86 -37.52
CA GLU A 143 22.18 -12.96 -37.78
C GLU A 143 21.92 -12.11 -36.53
N ILE A 144 22.08 -10.80 -36.72
CA ILE A 144 21.82 -9.79 -35.70
C ILE A 144 20.49 -9.14 -36.07
N GLU A 145 19.50 -9.25 -35.18
CA GLU A 145 18.19 -8.62 -35.37
C GLU A 145 18.29 -7.10 -35.25
N ARG A 146 19.10 -6.62 -34.29
CA ARG A 146 19.35 -5.19 -34.07
C ARG A 146 20.64 -4.96 -33.30
N ALA A 147 21.43 -3.97 -33.70
CA ALA A 147 22.56 -3.46 -32.94
C ALA A 147 22.47 -1.94 -32.82
N HIS A 148 22.60 -1.40 -31.61
CA HIS A 148 22.52 0.04 -31.37
C HIS A 148 23.36 0.47 -30.17
N ARG A 149 23.82 1.72 -30.18
CA ARG A 149 24.49 2.34 -29.03
C ARG A 149 23.49 2.59 -27.91
N ASN A 150 23.83 2.17 -26.69
CA ASN A 150 23.00 2.33 -25.51
C ASN A 150 23.59 3.38 -24.56
N GLY A 151 22.75 4.27 -24.03
CA GLY A 151 23.14 5.33 -23.11
C GLY A 151 23.36 6.70 -23.75
N LYS A 152 23.71 7.68 -22.90
CA LYS A 152 23.99 9.07 -23.30
C LYS A 152 25.42 9.22 -23.80
N PRO A 153 25.67 10.02 -24.87
CA PRO A 153 27.02 10.31 -25.32
C PRO A 153 27.87 10.94 -24.20
N GLY A 154 29.14 10.59 -24.12
CA GLY A 154 30.07 11.10 -23.12
C GLY A 154 31.53 10.85 -23.52
N GLU A 155 32.45 10.95 -22.57
CA GLU A 155 33.90 10.78 -22.82
C GLU A 155 34.27 9.34 -23.24
N ARG A 156 33.51 8.35 -22.77
CA ARG A 156 33.71 6.94 -23.11
C ARG A 156 32.75 6.52 -24.21
N PRO A 157 33.19 5.70 -25.19
CA PRO A 157 32.31 5.15 -26.20
C PRO A 157 31.13 4.43 -25.55
N ARG A 158 29.92 4.67 -26.04
CA ARG A 158 28.73 3.98 -25.53
C ARG A 158 28.78 2.50 -25.88
N PRO A 159 28.34 1.60 -24.99
CA PRO A 159 28.25 0.18 -25.33
C PRO A 159 27.23 -0.06 -26.45
N ILE A 160 27.50 -1.06 -27.29
CA ILE A 160 26.54 -1.55 -28.28
C ILE A 160 25.74 -2.70 -27.68
N VAL A 161 24.41 -2.60 -27.69
CA VAL A 161 23.52 -3.72 -27.38
C VAL A 161 23.14 -4.37 -28.71
N ALA A 162 23.56 -5.63 -28.89
CA ALA A 162 23.27 -6.43 -30.06
C ALA A 162 22.35 -7.59 -29.71
N LYS A 163 21.18 -7.66 -30.35
CA LYS A 163 20.21 -8.74 -30.23
C LYS A 163 20.44 -9.74 -31.36
N PHE A 164 20.75 -10.98 -31.00
CA PHE A 164 20.98 -12.07 -31.96
C PHE A 164 19.69 -12.84 -32.23
N LEU A 165 19.52 -13.30 -33.46
CA LEU A 165 18.34 -14.10 -33.82
C LEU A 165 18.37 -15.49 -33.15
N ARG A 166 19.55 -16.12 -33.13
CA ARG A 166 19.76 -17.44 -32.53
C ARG A 166 20.46 -17.35 -31.18
N TYR A 167 19.87 -17.99 -30.16
CA TYR A 167 20.51 -18.15 -28.85
C TYR A 167 21.86 -18.88 -28.91
N LYS A 168 22.02 -19.84 -29.83
CA LYS A 168 23.27 -20.58 -30.04
C LYS A 168 24.42 -19.68 -30.49
N ASP A 169 24.13 -18.67 -31.33
CA ASP A 169 25.14 -17.73 -31.81
C ASP A 169 25.62 -16.86 -30.65
N LYS A 170 24.69 -16.33 -29.85
CA LYS A 170 24.99 -15.60 -28.62
C LYS A 170 25.86 -16.41 -27.65
N GLN A 171 25.54 -17.69 -27.42
CA GLN A 171 26.34 -18.57 -26.55
C GLN A 171 27.75 -18.82 -27.10
N THR A 172 27.88 -19.02 -28.41
CA THR A 172 29.17 -19.22 -29.08
C THR A 172 30.08 -18.00 -28.93
N ILE A 173 29.53 -16.81 -29.16
CA ILE A 173 30.23 -15.53 -28.98
C ILE A 173 30.66 -15.37 -27.52
N LEU A 174 29.74 -15.57 -26.58
CA LEU A 174 30.01 -15.43 -25.16
C LEU A 174 31.08 -16.41 -24.65
N GLY A 175 31.06 -17.66 -25.12
CA GLY A 175 32.06 -18.68 -24.77
C GLY A 175 33.48 -18.33 -25.24
N LYS A 176 33.61 -17.54 -26.32
CA LYS A 176 34.89 -17.04 -26.82
C LYS A 176 35.28 -15.66 -26.27
N ALA A 177 34.43 -15.00 -25.48
CA ALA A 177 34.71 -13.66 -24.95
C ALA A 177 36.03 -13.58 -24.15
N LYS A 178 36.51 -14.69 -23.59
CA LYS A 178 37.84 -14.78 -22.94
C LYS A 178 39.01 -14.39 -23.85
N MET A 179 38.86 -14.49 -25.18
CA MET A 179 39.88 -14.09 -26.16
C MET A 179 40.05 -12.57 -26.25
N LEU A 180 39.11 -11.80 -25.71
CA LEU A 180 39.18 -10.33 -25.65
C LEU A 180 40.05 -9.84 -24.49
N LYS A 181 40.56 -10.73 -23.62
CA LYS A 181 41.49 -10.35 -22.55
C LYS A 181 42.72 -9.67 -23.15
N GLY A 182 43.12 -8.54 -22.57
CA GLY A 182 44.22 -7.71 -23.06
C GLY A 182 43.82 -6.73 -24.16
N THR A 183 42.58 -6.81 -24.67
CA THR A 183 42.00 -5.74 -25.49
C THR A 183 41.22 -4.76 -24.61
N SER A 184 40.84 -3.62 -25.17
CA SER A 184 39.92 -2.67 -24.53
C SER A 184 38.45 -3.02 -24.73
N ILE A 185 38.13 -4.18 -25.32
CA ILE A 185 36.77 -4.58 -25.69
C ILE A 185 36.27 -5.63 -24.70
N TYR A 186 35.03 -5.47 -24.25
CA TYR A 186 34.37 -6.40 -23.33
C TYR A 186 33.03 -6.87 -23.90
N VAL A 187 32.71 -8.15 -23.69
CA VAL A 187 31.42 -8.73 -24.10
C VAL A 187 30.75 -9.32 -22.88
N ASN A 188 29.56 -8.80 -22.55
CA ASN A 188 28.77 -9.23 -21.41
C ASN A 188 27.35 -9.57 -21.83
N GLU A 189 26.67 -10.35 -21.00
CA GLU A 189 25.22 -10.57 -21.15
C GLU A 189 24.44 -9.31 -20.75
N ASP A 190 23.31 -9.09 -21.42
CA ASP A 190 22.35 -8.04 -21.08
C ASP A 190 21.34 -8.61 -20.07
N PHE A 191 21.34 -8.08 -18.85
CA PHE A 191 20.48 -8.51 -17.76
C PHE A 191 19.60 -7.36 -17.30
N SER A 192 18.45 -7.69 -16.70
CA SER A 192 17.62 -6.71 -16.00
C SER A 192 18.39 -5.97 -14.90
N ASP A 193 17.90 -4.81 -14.50
CA ASP A 193 18.52 -3.98 -13.46
C ASP A 193 18.67 -4.73 -12.13
N ARG A 194 17.66 -5.52 -11.77
CA ARG A 194 17.67 -6.35 -10.55
C ARG A 194 18.85 -7.32 -10.57
N VAL A 195 19.00 -8.06 -11.68
CA VAL A 195 20.07 -9.05 -11.83
C VAL A 195 21.42 -8.36 -11.92
N ARG A 196 21.55 -7.25 -12.64
CA ARG A 196 22.79 -6.46 -12.70
C ARG A 196 23.24 -5.99 -11.31
N ARG A 197 22.30 -5.48 -10.49
CA ARG A 197 22.58 -5.08 -9.11
C ARG A 197 23.00 -6.27 -8.26
N LYS A 198 22.29 -7.40 -8.35
CA LYS A 198 22.64 -8.60 -7.58
C LYS A 198 24.03 -9.14 -7.94
N ARG A 199 24.35 -9.18 -9.24
CA ARG A 199 25.68 -9.55 -9.72
C ARG A 199 26.77 -8.62 -9.19
N LYS A 200 26.50 -7.31 -9.08
CA LYS A 200 27.43 -6.34 -8.49
C LYS A 200 27.69 -6.63 -7.01
N GLU A 201 26.65 -6.96 -6.25
CA GLU A 201 26.75 -7.37 -4.83
C GLU A 201 27.57 -8.66 -4.66
N LEU A 202 27.51 -9.58 -5.62
CA LEU A 202 28.24 -10.85 -5.58
C LEU A 202 29.72 -10.72 -5.99
N GLN A 203 30.13 -9.61 -6.61
CA GLN A 203 31.52 -9.42 -7.08
C GLN A 203 32.57 -9.53 -5.97
N PRO A 204 32.41 -8.94 -4.77
CA PRO A 204 33.39 -9.07 -3.69
C PRO A 204 33.53 -10.52 -3.22
N ALA A 205 32.41 -11.24 -3.05
CA ALA A 205 32.42 -12.65 -2.64
C ALA A 205 33.10 -13.53 -3.69
N LEU A 206 32.84 -13.29 -4.99
CA LEU A 206 33.50 -13.98 -6.09
C LEU A 206 35.02 -13.77 -6.07
N ARG A 207 35.48 -12.53 -5.82
CA ARG A 207 36.92 -12.21 -5.75
C ARG A 207 37.56 -12.93 -4.57
N ALA A 208 36.97 -12.84 -3.38
CA ALA A 208 37.48 -13.49 -2.19
C ALA A 208 37.58 -15.02 -2.34
N ALA A 209 36.60 -15.66 -3.00
CA ALA A 209 36.66 -17.09 -3.31
C ALA A 209 37.83 -17.45 -4.24
N ARG A 210 38.03 -16.64 -5.30
CA ARG A 210 39.13 -16.85 -6.25
C ARG A 210 40.51 -16.58 -5.64
N GLU A 211 40.63 -15.60 -4.76
CA GLU A 211 41.86 -15.32 -3.99
C GLU A 211 42.25 -16.48 -3.09
N ARG A 212 41.27 -17.23 -2.56
CA ARG A 212 41.49 -18.49 -1.83
C ARG A 212 41.78 -19.70 -2.74
N GLY A 213 41.95 -19.50 -4.05
CA GLY A 213 42.19 -20.57 -5.02
C GLY A 213 40.95 -21.39 -5.39
N GLN A 214 39.73 -20.96 -5.00
CA GLN A 214 38.50 -21.69 -5.32
C GLN A 214 38.02 -21.36 -6.74
N LEU A 215 37.53 -22.37 -7.46
CA LEU A 215 36.87 -22.17 -8.75
C LEU A 215 35.44 -21.64 -8.53
N ALA A 216 35.25 -20.34 -8.72
CA ALA A 216 33.96 -19.66 -8.53
C ALA A 216 33.53 -18.84 -9.77
N TYR A 217 32.22 -18.82 -10.04
CA TYR A 217 31.58 -18.05 -11.11
C TYR A 217 30.17 -17.61 -10.70
N ILE A 218 29.73 -16.45 -11.20
CA ILE A 218 28.36 -15.95 -10.98
C ILE A 218 27.48 -16.36 -12.17
N ARG A 219 26.43 -17.13 -11.90
CA ARG A 219 25.44 -17.57 -12.89
C ARG A 219 24.12 -16.85 -12.64
N PHE A 220 23.69 -16.06 -13.62
CA PHE A 220 22.51 -15.21 -13.49
C PHE A 220 22.61 -14.31 -12.23
N ASP A 221 21.83 -14.55 -11.19
CA ASP A 221 21.75 -13.77 -9.95
C ASP A 221 22.38 -14.44 -8.71
N LYS A 222 23.18 -15.51 -8.90
CA LYS A 222 23.83 -16.28 -7.82
C LYS A 222 25.29 -16.58 -8.12
#